data_AF-A0A9W9JJN9-F1
#
_entry.id   AF-A0A9W9JJN9-F1
#
_cell.length_a   1.000
_cell.length_b   1.000
_cell.length_c   1.000
_cell.angle_alpha   90.00
_cell.angle_beta   90.00
_cell.angle_gamma   90.00
#
_symmetry.space_group_name_H-M   'P 1'
#
loop_
_entity.id
_entity.type
_entity.pdbx_description
1 polymer ?
#
loop_
_entity_poly.entity_id
_entity_poly.type
_entity_poly.pdbx_seq_one_letter_code
_entity_poly.pdbx_strand_id
1 'polypeptide(L)'
;MQSVGTEESVFDLPKERSYTGGKTPLAEMSQNLPGRPPPESTLSYQSLFHPGAEFPRFVVTYRWWEDEATTVLWAFKISEIRQVIRYGLFRDENYPRSSLLSRNADAIDAFLVALSEPHEHQVLANLSHMQRVEEILRRSSIPPFQSIPWGWFPLPPGHSLDARRIAAAIEAESQFQFSRIAFEEIVRASLGYNAVSVEWFLLQHTDLYIHLLGHLQAYPEEIPLYIDVEKHLRSRSPFAHRALVHCMLIVRPEAAHDMPQSTSPGFEFIAGPIQRLFKDQPPSLTTILRIFSVLAIRFRKQYIQTSKINWQAPFDTEILFLEDCLNATSPMDLARTLTGTDEMDFSSLSMQSIMADDVVVKRLLGNWHSLSVAVWECCSSIPDIMIPYLRECAQAIYILSTSISNRWSLQILFIKCNYHSLTAILHGMHRYRISTAQSRGLSSNVGGMVVLDPILPPEANFLTNSTQNYAAYRQHYRKYPGIPFLLPHLRDHQQHGETALQPLIQYLQNSHMAKA
;
A
#
# COMPACT_ATOMS: atom_id res chain seq x y z
N MET A 1 48.71 3.72 -21.47
CA MET A 1 49.05 2.32 -21.75
C MET A 1 48.30 1.44 -20.77
N GLN A 2 47.52 0.48 -21.29
CA GLN A 2 47.00 -0.76 -20.64
C GLN A 2 46.04 -0.59 -19.45
N SER A 3 44.97 -1.38 -19.27
CA SER A 3 44.33 -2.43 -20.07
C SER A 3 42.88 -2.55 -19.59
N VAL A 4 41.96 -2.70 -20.53
CA VAL A 4 40.56 -3.11 -20.33
C VAL A 4 40.53 -4.62 -20.09
N GLY A 5 39.68 -5.09 -19.18
CA GLY A 5 39.40 -6.50 -18.93
C GLY A 5 37.90 -6.71 -18.76
N THR A 6 37.31 -7.29 -19.80
CA THR A 6 35.90 -7.65 -19.99
C THR A 6 35.73 -9.11 -19.60
N GLU A 7 34.75 -9.46 -18.78
CA GLU A 7 34.20 -10.83 -18.74
C GLU A 7 32.66 -10.75 -18.65
N GLU A 8 32.02 -11.08 -19.77
CA GLU A 8 30.61 -11.40 -19.96
C GLU A 8 30.42 -12.92 -20.07
N SER A 9 29.20 -13.38 -19.79
CA SER A 9 28.59 -14.68 -20.14
C SER A 9 28.94 -15.84 -19.19
N VAL A 10 28.01 -16.66 -18.67
CA VAL A 10 27.00 -17.47 -19.39
C VAL A 10 25.85 -17.84 -18.44
N PHE A 11 24.59 -17.63 -18.84
CA PHE A 11 23.44 -18.43 -18.38
C PHE A 11 22.60 -18.79 -19.60
N ASP A 12 22.69 -20.06 -20.00
CA ASP A 12 21.91 -20.66 -21.08
C ASP A 12 20.46 -20.89 -20.65
N LEU A 13 19.52 -20.45 -21.48
CA LEU A 13 18.08 -20.73 -21.41
C LEU A 13 17.75 -22.04 -22.14
N PRO A 14 16.91 -22.93 -21.60
CA PRO A 14 16.36 -24.04 -22.37
C PRO A 14 15.22 -23.56 -23.27
N LYS A 15 15.29 -24.02 -24.53
CA LYS A 15 14.39 -23.77 -25.66
C LYS A 15 12.92 -24.08 -25.35
N GLU A 16 12.06 -23.12 -25.71
CA GLU A 16 10.62 -23.30 -25.88
C GLU A 16 10.33 -24.44 -26.88
N ARG A 17 9.47 -25.38 -26.46
CA ARG A 17 8.72 -26.23 -27.38
C ARG A 17 7.26 -25.78 -27.35
N SER A 18 6.86 -25.13 -28.43
CA SER A 18 5.49 -24.87 -28.84
C SER A 18 4.68 -26.16 -28.91
N TYR A 19 3.55 -26.22 -28.18
CA TYR A 19 2.47 -27.18 -28.43
C TYR A 19 1.14 -26.45 -28.57
N THR A 20 0.49 -26.72 -29.68
CA THR A 20 -0.77 -26.19 -30.18
C THR A 20 -1.98 -26.80 -29.48
N GLY A 21 -3.07 -26.04 -29.47
CA GLY A 21 -4.30 -26.27 -28.70
C GLY A 21 -5.01 -27.62 -28.83
N GLY A 22 -5.77 -27.91 -27.78
CA GLY A 22 -6.82 -28.93 -27.75
C GLY A 22 -7.74 -28.70 -26.55
N LYS A 23 -8.96 -28.20 -26.80
CA LYS A 23 -10.05 -28.11 -25.81
C LYS A 23 -10.48 -29.50 -25.38
N THR A 24 -10.71 -29.76 -24.08
CA THR A 24 -11.89 -30.53 -23.58
C THR A 24 -11.99 -30.50 -22.04
N PRO A 25 -13.22 -30.71 -21.49
CA PRO A 25 -13.64 -30.29 -20.16
C PRO A 25 -13.30 -31.31 -19.07
N LEU A 26 -13.03 -30.80 -17.87
CA LEU A 26 -12.64 -31.58 -16.69
C LEU A 26 -13.84 -31.74 -15.76
N ALA A 27 -14.70 -32.71 -16.05
CA ALA A 27 -15.66 -33.28 -15.11
C ALA A 27 -16.13 -34.64 -15.67
N GLU A 28 -16.24 -35.64 -14.80
CA GLU A 28 -16.77 -36.99 -15.08
C GLU A 28 -15.88 -37.91 -15.92
N MET A 29 -15.03 -38.70 -15.24
CA MET A 29 -14.80 -40.12 -15.53
C MET A 29 -13.77 -40.68 -14.54
N SER A 30 -14.25 -41.13 -13.38
CA SER A 30 -13.51 -42.10 -12.57
C SER A 30 -14.50 -43.05 -11.90
N GLN A 31 -15.14 -43.88 -12.71
CA GLN A 31 -15.77 -45.10 -12.24
C GLN A 31 -15.41 -46.25 -13.19
N ASN A 32 -14.98 -47.35 -12.59
CA ASN A 32 -14.87 -48.71 -13.14
C ASN A 32 -13.53 -49.13 -13.78
N LEU A 33 -12.59 -49.53 -12.93
CA LEU A 33 -11.61 -50.59 -13.21
C LEU A 33 -11.51 -51.51 -11.97
N PRO A 34 -11.72 -52.84 -12.08
CA PRO A 34 -11.65 -53.75 -10.94
C PRO A 34 -10.20 -54.18 -10.69
N GLY A 35 -9.73 -54.08 -9.44
CA GLY A 35 -8.44 -54.66 -9.01
C GLY A 35 -7.45 -53.75 -8.30
N ARG A 36 -7.85 -52.56 -7.80
CA ARG A 36 -7.01 -51.75 -6.92
C ARG A 36 -7.39 -52.05 -5.45
N PRO A 37 -6.43 -52.31 -4.54
CA PRO A 37 -6.73 -52.35 -3.11
C PRO A 37 -7.39 -51.03 -2.71
N PRO A 38 -8.33 -51.04 -1.75
CA PRO A 38 -9.10 -49.85 -1.40
C PRO A 38 -8.14 -48.72 -1.02
N PRO A 39 -8.38 -47.48 -1.50
CA PRO A 39 -7.62 -46.34 -1.01
C PRO A 39 -7.82 -46.28 0.50
N GLU A 40 -6.71 -46.21 1.24
CA GLU A 40 -6.73 -45.85 2.65
C GLU A 40 -7.62 -44.63 2.81
N SER A 41 -8.55 -44.75 3.76
CA SER A 41 -9.53 -43.72 4.11
C SER A 41 -8.87 -42.34 4.07
N THR A 42 -9.21 -41.54 3.06
CA THR A 42 -8.94 -40.11 3.06
C THR A 42 -9.65 -39.55 4.28
N LEU A 43 -8.90 -39.38 5.38
CA LEU A 43 -9.33 -38.62 6.53
C LEU A 43 -9.78 -37.27 6.00
N SER A 44 -11.09 -37.03 5.99
CA SER A 44 -11.67 -35.72 5.66
C SER A 44 -11.30 -34.79 6.80
N TYR A 45 -10.11 -34.20 6.74
CA TYR A 45 -9.70 -33.16 7.67
C TYR A 45 -10.68 -31.99 7.56
N GLN A 46 -11.33 -31.67 8.68
CA GLN A 46 -12.15 -30.46 8.79
C GLN A 46 -11.23 -29.24 8.69
N SER A 47 -11.63 -28.23 7.89
CA SER A 47 -10.85 -26.98 7.80
C SER A 47 -10.70 -26.36 9.18
N LEU A 48 -9.46 -26.00 9.53
CA LEU A 48 -9.17 -25.37 10.82
C LEU A 48 -9.70 -23.95 10.88
N PHE A 49 -9.68 -23.26 9.74
CA PHE A 49 -10.06 -21.86 9.63
C PHE A 49 -11.32 -21.71 8.76
N HIS A 50 -12.19 -20.79 9.16
CA HIS A 50 -13.40 -20.43 8.42
C HIS A 50 -13.47 -18.91 8.25
N PRO A 51 -13.71 -18.38 7.03
CA PRO A 51 -13.74 -16.93 6.80
C PRO A 51 -14.67 -16.16 7.74
N GLY A 52 -15.86 -16.72 8.03
CA GLY A 52 -16.83 -16.08 8.94
C GLY A 52 -16.39 -15.96 10.41
N ALA A 53 -15.36 -16.71 10.83
CA ALA A 53 -14.77 -16.63 12.17
C ALA A 53 -13.47 -15.82 12.19
N GLU A 54 -12.76 -15.76 11.07
CA GLU A 54 -11.45 -15.09 10.95
C GLU A 54 -11.55 -13.58 10.73
N PHE A 55 -12.73 -13.07 10.41
CA PHE A 55 -13.02 -11.65 10.30
C PHE A 55 -13.90 -11.16 11.46
N PRO A 56 -13.67 -9.92 11.96
CA PRO A 56 -14.57 -9.31 12.93
C PRO A 56 -15.96 -9.15 12.31
N ARG A 57 -17.01 -9.44 13.11
CA ARG A 57 -18.40 -9.39 12.62
C ARG A 57 -18.76 -7.98 12.16
N PHE A 58 -19.14 -7.87 10.89
CA PHE A 58 -19.61 -6.64 10.27
C PHE A 58 -21.11 -6.70 10.02
N VAL A 59 -21.89 -6.23 11.00
CA VAL A 59 -23.35 -6.18 10.90
C VAL A 59 -23.75 -4.75 10.57
N VAL A 60 -24.28 -4.55 9.37
CA VAL A 60 -24.93 -3.30 8.95
C VAL A 60 -26.37 -3.59 8.57
N THR A 61 -27.28 -2.67 8.88
CA THR A 61 -28.71 -2.81 8.52
C THR A 61 -28.95 -2.60 7.03
N TYR A 62 -28.10 -1.79 6.40
CA TYR A 62 -28.21 -1.41 5.00
C TYR A 62 -26.82 -1.17 4.39
N ARG A 63 -26.58 -1.72 3.20
CA ARG A 63 -25.32 -1.59 2.46
C ARG A 63 -25.44 -0.46 1.44
N TRP A 64 -25.47 0.77 1.94
CA TRP A 64 -25.65 1.99 1.13
C TRP A 64 -24.67 2.08 -0.05
N TRP A 65 -23.47 1.52 0.10
CA TRP A 65 -22.45 1.54 -0.95
C TRP A 65 -22.82 0.67 -2.16
N GLU A 66 -23.67 -0.35 -2.04
CA GLU A 66 -24.13 -1.13 -3.20
C GLU A 66 -25.00 -0.27 -4.14
N ASP A 67 -25.81 0.62 -3.57
CA ASP A 67 -26.67 1.55 -4.33
C ASP A 67 -25.88 2.73 -4.92
N GLU A 68 -24.91 3.25 -4.18
CA GLU A 68 -23.97 4.23 -4.75
C GLU A 68 -23.10 3.64 -5.86
N ALA A 69 -22.63 2.39 -5.70
CA ALA A 69 -21.86 1.69 -6.72
C ALA A 69 -22.69 1.53 -8.01
N THR A 70 -23.98 1.23 -7.87
CA THR A 70 -24.94 1.23 -8.97
C THR A 70 -25.00 2.59 -9.65
N THR A 71 -25.16 3.67 -8.88
CA THR A 71 -25.23 5.03 -9.42
C THR A 71 -23.95 5.41 -10.18
N VAL A 72 -22.77 5.04 -9.65
CA VAL A 72 -21.48 5.29 -10.30
C VAL A 72 -21.34 4.49 -11.60
N LEU A 73 -21.76 3.22 -11.64
CA LEU A 73 -21.72 2.40 -12.87
C LEU A 73 -22.53 3.00 -14.02
N TRP A 74 -23.58 3.77 -13.70
CA TRP A 74 -24.42 4.49 -14.67
C TRP A 74 -23.93 5.92 -14.97
N ALA A 75 -22.97 6.44 -14.20
CA ALA A 75 -22.37 7.75 -14.47
C ALA A 75 -21.45 7.73 -15.70
N PHE A 76 -20.90 8.89 -16.08
CA PHE A 76 -19.97 9.02 -17.21
C PHE A 76 -18.50 9.18 -16.78
N LYS A 77 -18.21 8.97 -15.49
CA LYS A 77 -16.88 9.16 -14.91
C LYS A 77 -16.09 7.85 -14.92
N ILE A 78 -15.35 7.64 -15.99
CA ILE A 78 -14.56 6.43 -16.27
C ILE A 78 -13.66 6.00 -15.09
N SER A 79 -12.96 6.95 -14.47
CA SER A 79 -12.07 6.65 -13.34
C SER A 79 -12.81 6.13 -12.10
N GLU A 80 -14.00 6.66 -11.81
CA GLU A 80 -14.84 6.21 -10.70
C GLU A 80 -15.46 4.84 -11.00
N ILE A 81 -15.94 4.61 -12.23
CA ILE A 81 -16.47 3.31 -12.67
C ILE A 81 -15.40 2.22 -12.55
N ARG A 82 -14.18 2.52 -13.00
CA ARG A 82 -13.04 1.59 -12.90
C ARG A 82 -12.79 1.16 -11.45
N GLN A 83 -12.83 2.09 -10.51
CA GLN A 83 -12.63 1.77 -9.08
C GLN A 83 -13.76 0.92 -8.52
N VAL A 84 -15.01 1.19 -8.90
CA VAL A 84 -16.16 0.39 -8.50
C VAL A 84 -16.04 -1.06 -9.00
N ILE A 85 -15.63 -1.25 -10.26
CA ILE A 85 -15.37 -2.59 -10.81
C ILE A 85 -14.20 -3.26 -10.08
N ARG A 86 -13.12 -2.51 -9.83
CA ARG A 86 -11.89 -3.02 -9.20
C ARG A 86 -12.13 -3.63 -7.81
N TYR A 87 -12.86 -2.93 -6.94
CA TYR A 87 -13.19 -3.44 -5.60
C TYR A 87 -14.40 -4.39 -5.63
N GLY A 88 -15.30 -4.19 -6.59
CA GLY A 88 -16.40 -5.10 -6.88
C GLY A 88 -17.40 -5.27 -5.74
N LEU A 89 -17.65 -4.25 -4.91
CA LEU A 89 -18.48 -4.32 -3.70
C LEU A 89 -19.98 -4.55 -3.99
N PHE A 90 -20.31 -5.70 -4.58
CA PHE A 90 -21.62 -6.14 -5.03
C PHE A 90 -21.88 -7.56 -4.55
N ARG A 91 -23.13 -7.88 -4.23
CA ARG A 91 -23.53 -9.26 -3.95
C ARG A 91 -23.52 -10.13 -5.21
N ASP A 92 -23.96 -9.56 -6.32
CA ASP A 92 -23.92 -10.21 -7.63
C ASP A 92 -22.67 -9.77 -8.39
N GLU A 93 -21.73 -10.70 -8.59
CA GLU A 93 -20.49 -10.46 -9.32
C GLU A 93 -20.73 -10.18 -10.82
N ASN A 94 -21.89 -10.56 -11.37
CA ASN A 94 -22.26 -10.26 -12.74
C ASN A 94 -22.91 -8.89 -12.92
N TYR A 95 -23.16 -8.16 -11.83
CA TYR A 95 -23.84 -6.87 -11.89
C TYR A 95 -23.12 -5.85 -12.78
N PRO A 96 -21.79 -5.61 -12.64
CA PRO A 96 -21.09 -4.67 -13.51
C PRO A 96 -21.16 -5.04 -14.99
N ARG A 97 -21.11 -6.34 -15.31
CA ARG A 97 -21.25 -6.86 -16.68
C ARG A 97 -22.61 -6.50 -17.25
N SER A 98 -23.69 -6.81 -16.51
CA SER A 98 -25.06 -6.50 -16.92
C SER A 98 -25.28 -4.99 -17.11
N SER A 99 -24.78 -4.17 -16.18
CA SER A 99 -24.85 -2.71 -16.29
C SER A 99 -24.13 -2.20 -17.54
N LEU A 100 -22.89 -2.64 -17.79
CA LEU A 100 -22.13 -2.21 -18.97
C LEU A 100 -22.76 -2.68 -20.29
N LEU A 101 -23.25 -3.91 -20.36
CA LEU A 101 -23.94 -4.44 -21.56
C LEU A 101 -25.17 -3.61 -21.93
N SER A 102 -25.87 -3.04 -20.94
CA SER A 102 -27.05 -2.20 -21.16
C SER A 102 -26.74 -0.76 -21.61
N ARG A 103 -25.46 -0.35 -21.61
CA ARG A 103 -25.05 0.97 -22.11
C ARG A 103 -24.95 0.97 -23.63
N ASN A 104 -25.08 2.16 -24.22
CA ASN A 104 -24.91 2.32 -25.66
C ASN A 104 -23.45 2.07 -26.10
N ALA A 105 -23.27 1.73 -27.38
CA ALA A 105 -21.97 1.40 -27.95
C ALA A 105 -20.96 2.56 -27.81
N ASP A 106 -21.40 3.80 -28.05
CA ASP A 106 -20.54 4.98 -27.98
C ASP A 106 -19.91 5.19 -26.58
N ALA A 107 -20.69 4.98 -25.50
CA ALA A 107 -20.15 5.10 -24.14
C ALA A 107 -19.15 3.98 -23.81
N ILE A 108 -19.41 2.76 -24.29
CA ILE A 108 -18.50 1.62 -24.13
C ILE A 108 -17.21 1.86 -24.91
N ASP A 109 -17.29 2.40 -26.12
CA ASP A 109 -16.14 2.73 -26.95
C ASP A 109 -15.29 3.83 -26.30
N ALA A 110 -15.92 4.91 -25.83
CA ALA A 110 -15.22 5.98 -25.11
C ALA A 110 -14.52 5.47 -23.84
N PHE A 111 -15.16 4.57 -23.09
CA PHE A 111 -14.56 3.96 -21.91
C PHE A 111 -13.38 3.07 -22.28
N LEU A 112 -13.53 2.18 -23.26
CA LEU A 112 -12.45 1.29 -23.68
C LEU A 112 -11.25 2.07 -24.23
N VAL A 113 -11.47 3.14 -25.01
CA VAL A 113 -10.42 4.05 -25.48
C VAL A 113 -9.68 4.69 -24.30
N ALA A 114 -10.39 5.16 -23.28
CA ALA A 114 -9.74 5.74 -22.10
C ALA A 114 -8.92 4.74 -21.25
N LEU A 115 -9.17 3.44 -21.40
CA LEU A 115 -8.43 2.37 -20.72
C LEU A 115 -7.31 1.75 -21.57
N SER A 116 -7.12 2.22 -22.81
CA SER A 116 -6.19 1.61 -23.75
C SER A 116 -5.12 2.57 -24.23
N GLU A 117 -4.02 1.99 -24.69
CA GLU A 117 -2.93 2.73 -25.27
C GLU A 117 -3.22 3.05 -26.74
N PRO A 118 -2.69 4.17 -27.29
CA PRO A 118 -3.01 4.61 -28.64
C PRO A 118 -2.79 3.57 -29.75
N HIS A 119 -1.81 2.67 -29.57
CA HIS A 119 -1.49 1.61 -30.52
C HIS A 119 -2.48 0.43 -30.48
N GLU A 120 -3.24 0.26 -29.39
CA GLU A 120 -4.24 -0.81 -29.24
C GLU A 120 -5.59 -0.44 -29.88
N HIS A 121 -5.86 0.84 -30.11
CA HIS A 121 -7.16 1.33 -30.58
C HIS A 121 -7.66 0.64 -31.85
N GLN A 122 -6.75 0.36 -32.80
CA GLN A 122 -7.11 -0.32 -34.06
C GLN A 122 -7.57 -1.76 -33.84
N VAL A 123 -6.96 -2.47 -32.89
CA VAL A 123 -7.32 -3.86 -32.56
C VAL A 123 -8.65 -3.88 -31.80
N LEU A 124 -8.82 -2.94 -30.86
CA LEU A 124 -10.01 -2.85 -30.02
C LEU A 124 -11.27 -2.41 -30.81
N ALA A 125 -11.10 -1.64 -31.88
CA ALA A 125 -12.20 -1.22 -32.75
C ALA A 125 -12.98 -2.40 -33.37
N ASN A 126 -12.31 -3.53 -33.64
CA ASN A 126 -12.90 -4.70 -34.29
C ASN A 126 -13.71 -5.61 -33.35
N LEU A 127 -13.71 -5.32 -32.04
CA LEU A 127 -14.43 -6.12 -31.05
C LEU A 127 -15.94 -5.89 -31.13
N SER A 128 -16.73 -6.93 -30.86
CA SER A 128 -18.17 -6.80 -30.65
C SER A 128 -18.47 -6.07 -29.34
N HIS A 129 -19.68 -5.53 -29.18
CA HIS A 129 -20.10 -4.84 -27.94
C HIS A 129 -19.82 -5.66 -26.68
N MET A 130 -20.15 -6.95 -26.70
CA MET A 130 -19.90 -7.86 -25.58
C MET A 130 -18.39 -8.03 -25.31
N GLN A 131 -17.58 -8.18 -26.36
CA GLN A 131 -16.12 -8.32 -26.21
C GLN A 131 -15.48 -7.04 -25.65
N ARG A 132 -15.98 -5.86 -26.03
CA ARG A 132 -15.53 -4.58 -25.47
C ARG A 132 -15.87 -4.48 -23.98
N VAL A 133 -17.06 -4.92 -23.57
CA VAL A 133 -17.43 -4.97 -22.15
C VAL A 133 -16.53 -5.91 -21.35
N GLU A 134 -16.26 -7.12 -21.84
CA GLU A 134 -15.33 -8.03 -21.15
C GLU A 134 -13.92 -7.45 -21.05
N GLU A 135 -13.46 -6.71 -22.06
CA GLU A 135 -12.14 -6.06 -22.02
C GLU A 135 -12.10 -4.89 -21.01
N ILE A 136 -13.18 -4.11 -20.90
CA ILE A 136 -13.32 -3.08 -19.84
C ILE A 136 -13.27 -3.73 -18.46
N LEU A 137 -14.01 -4.82 -18.25
CA LEU A 137 -14.02 -5.54 -16.98
C LEU A 137 -12.61 -6.06 -16.67
N ARG A 138 -11.95 -6.73 -17.63
CA ARG A 138 -10.60 -7.28 -17.47
C ARG A 138 -9.57 -6.21 -17.12
N ARG A 139 -9.62 -5.02 -17.75
CA ARG A 139 -8.69 -3.91 -17.50
C ARG A 139 -8.99 -3.14 -16.21
N SER A 140 -10.22 -3.21 -15.73
CA SER A 140 -10.68 -2.51 -14.53
C SER A 140 -10.56 -3.37 -13.27
N SER A 141 -10.67 -4.68 -13.39
CA SER A 141 -10.55 -5.65 -12.30
C SER A 141 -9.11 -5.83 -11.83
N ILE A 142 -8.96 -6.40 -10.63
CA ILE A 142 -7.66 -6.89 -10.16
C ILE A 142 -7.14 -8.05 -11.03
N PRO A 143 -5.81 -8.24 -11.14
CA PRO A 143 -5.25 -9.39 -11.85
C PRO A 143 -5.79 -10.71 -11.30
N PRO A 144 -5.97 -11.75 -12.16
CA PRO A 144 -6.41 -13.06 -11.71
C PRO A 144 -5.49 -13.62 -10.61
N PHE A 145 -6.11 -14.16 -9.57
CA PHE A 145 -5.39 -14.76 -8.46
C PHE A 145 -4.61 -16.00 -8.93
N GLN A 146 -3.37 -16.12 -8.44
CA GLN A 146 -2.49 -17.27 -8.70
C GLN A 146 -2.22 -17.99 -7.39
N SER A 147 -2.79 -19.18 -7.22
CA SER A 147 -2.56 -20.01 -6.04
C SER A 147 -1.17 -20.67 -6.10
N ILE A 148 -0.48 -20.67 -4.96
CA ILE A 148 0.83 -21.32 -4.80
C ILE A 148 0.75 -22.24 -3.56
N PRO A 149 0.94 -23.55 -3.69
CA PRO A 149 0.81 -24.44 -2.54
C PRO A 149 1.82 -24.09 -1.45
N TRP A 150 1.48 -24.45 -0.21
CA TRP A 150 2.34 -24.31 0.95
C TRP A 150 3.68 -25.00 0.71
N GLY A 151 4.77 -24.25 0.87
CA GLY A 151 6.11 -24.69 0.48
C GLY A 151 6.97 -25.24 1.64
N TRP A 152 6.59 -25.01 2.89
CA TRP A 152 7.40 -25.38 4.05
C TRP A 152 6.94 -26.70 4.69
N PHE A 153 7.89 -27.58 5.03
CA PHE A 153 7.59 -28.88 5.65
C PHE A 153 8.48 -29.13 6.88
N PRO A 154 7.95 -29.82 7.90
CA PRO A 154 8.75 -30.24 9.03
C PRO A 154 9.80 -31.27 8.58
N LEU A 155 11.02 -31.15 9.11
CA LEU A 155 12.12 -32.05 8.80
C LEU A 155 12.10 -33.26 9.76
N PRO A 156 12.60 -34.45 9.34
CA PRO A 156 12.69 -35.62 10.23
C PRO A 156 13.59 -35.41 11.46
N PRO A 157 13.50 -36.28 12.48
CA PRO A 157 14.37 -36.22 13.65
C PRO A 157 15.86 -36.30 13.30
N GLY A 158 16.69 -35.58 14.06
CA GLY A 158 18.15 -35.59 13.90
C GLY A 158 18.72 -34.42 13.09
N HIS A 159 17.88 -33.52 12.59
CA HIS A 159 18.33 -32.25 12.02
C HIS A 159 18.65 -31.21 13.10
N SER A 160 19.67 -30.38 12.87
CA SER A 160 20.22 -29.42 13.85
C SER A 160 19.50 -28.08 13.93
N LEU A 161 18.24 -27.99 13.49
CA LEU A 161 17.50 -26.74 13.52
C LEU A 161 16.97 -26.45 14.92
N ASP A 162 17.27 -25.26 15.43
CA ASP A 162 16.71 -24.77 16.69
C ASP A 162 15.26 -24.29 16.49
N ALA A 163 14.48 -24.31 17.58
CA ALA A 163 13.08 -23.90 17.59
C ALA A 163 12.84 -22.50 16.97
N ARG A 164 13.80 -21.58 17.18
CA ARG A 164 13.74 -20.21 16.64
C ARG A 164 13.79 -20.19 15.11
N ARG A 165 14.66 -21.00 14.48
CA ARG A 165 14.75 -21.07 13.01
C ARG A 165 13.51 -21.72 12.41
N ILE A 166 12.98 -22.76 13.03
CA ILE A 166 11.72 -23.39 12.60
C ILE A 166 10.58 -22.37 12.63
N ALA A 167 10.41 -21.64 13.74
CA ALA A 167 9.41 -20.58 13.84
C ALA A 167 9.62 -19.45 12.81
N ALA A 168 10.87 -19.17 12.40
CA ALA A 168 11.19 -18.19 11.36
C ALA A 168 10.85 -18.66 9.95
N ALA A 169 11.07 -19.94 9.66
CA ALA A 169 10.70 -20.52 8.37
C ALA A 169 9.17 -20.58 8.22
N ILE A 170 8.46 -21.00 9.26
CA ILE A 170 6.98 -21.00 9.28
C ILE A 170 6.43 -19.57 9.11
N GLU A 171 6.98 -18.60 9.82
CA GLU A 171 6.58 -17.19 9.68
C GLU A 171 6.82 -16.65 8.27
N ALA A 172 8.00 -16.93 7.71
CA ALA A 172 8.35 -16.47 6.37
C ALA A 172 7.40 -17.05 5.31
N GLU A 173 7.04 -18.33 5.43
CA GLU A 173 6.05 -18.96 4.55
C GLU A 173 4.65 -18.35 4.75
N SER A 174 4.19 -18.17 6.00
CA SER A 174 2.91 -17.53 6.28
C SER A 174 2.83 -16.11 5.71
N GLN A 175 3.90 -15.32 5.88
CA GLN A 175 4.02 -13.99 5.29
C GLN A 175 4.02 -14.04 3.75
N PHE A 176 4.72 -15.01 3.16
CA PHE A 176 4.72 -15.21 1.71
C PHE A 176 3.31 -15.49 1.19
N GLN A 177 2.56 -16.39 1.84
CA GLN A 177 1.17 -16.69 1.48
C GLN A 177 0.28 -15.44 1.64
N PHE A 178 0.43 -14.68 2.74
CA PHE A 178 -0.33 -13.44 2.94
C PHE A 178 -0.05 -12.39 1.86
N SER A 179 1.20 -12.31 1.39
CA SER A 179 1.60 -11.35 0.34
C SER A 179 0.93 -11.60 -1.03
N ARG A 180 0.28 -12.75 -1.20
CA ARG A 180 -0.49 -13.10 -2.41
C ARG A 180 -1.92 -12.57 -2.41
N ILE A 181 -2.42 -12.13 -1.26
CA ILE A 181 -3.77 -11.57 -1.16
C ILE A 181 -3.72 -10.10 -1.59
N ALA A 182 -4.54 -9.75 -2.58
CA ALA A 182 -4.70 -8.38 -3.00
C ALA A 182 -5.42 -7.56 -1.91
N PHE A 183 -5.11 -6.26 -1.80
CA PHE A 183 -5.77 -5.40 -0.82
C PHE A 183 -7.29 -5.35 -1.06
N GLU A 184 -7.70 -5.33 -2.32
CA GLU A 184 -9.09 -5.33 -2.75
C GLU A 184 -9.87 -6.55 -2.23
N GLU A 185 -9.23 -7.73 -2.21
CA GLU A 185 -9.82 -8.96 -1.69
C GLU A 185 -9.96 -8.93 -0.16
N ILE A 186 -8.99 -8.34 0.54
CA ILE A 186 -9.12 -8.10 1.99
C ILE A 186 -10.27 -7.14 2.27
N VAL A 187 -10.44 -6.07 1.48
CA VAL A 187 -11.56 -5.13 1.62
C VAL A 187 -12.89 -5.86 1.40
N ARG A 188 -13.01 -6.64 0.32
CA ARG A 188 -14.21 -7.45 0.04
C ARG A 188 -14.56 -8.37 1.21
N ALA A 189 -13.60 -9.16 1.67
CA ALA A 189 -13.80 -10.08 2.80
C ALA A 189 -14.17 -9.33 4.10
N SER A 190 -13.55 -8.17 4.35
CA SER A 190 -13.83 -7.34 5.52
C SER A 190 -15.28 -6.83 5.56
N LEU A 191 -15.92 -6.65 4.40
CA LEU A 191 -17.32 -6.23 4.28
C LEU A 191 -18.29 -7.41 4.13
N GLY A 192 -17.79 -8.65 4.21
CA GLY A 192 -18.58 -9.87 4.16
C GLY A 192 -18.92 -10.35 2.74
N TYR A 193 -18.14 -9.95 1.73
CA TYR A 193 -18.20 -10.55 0.39
C TYR A 193 -17.27 -11.76 0.29
N ASN A 194 -17.52 -12.63 -0.69
CA ASN A 194 -16.60 -13.71 -1.01
C ASN A 194 -15.30 -13.13 -1.61
N ALA A 195 -14.16 -13.68 -1.15
CA ALA A 195 -12.82 -13.38 -1.60
C ALA A 195 -12.02 -14.69 -1.70
N VAL A 196 -11.87 -15.21 -2.92
CA VAL A 196 -11.25 -16.52 -3.19
C VAL A 196 -9.82 -16.59 -2.67
N SER A 197 -9.07 -15.50 -2.77
CA SER A 197 -7.68 -15.45 -2.30
C SER A 197 -7.57 -15.52 -0.77
N VAL A 198 -8.56 -15.01 -0.05
CA VAL A 198 -8.63 -15.10 1.42
C VAL A 198 -8.98 -16.51 1.86
N GLU A 199 -9.97 -17.13 1.22
CA GLU A 199 -10.34 -18.53 1.49
C GLU A 199 -9.16 -19.47 1.26
N TRP A 200 -8.47 -19.29 0.13
CA TRP A 200 -7.26 -20.05 -0.17
C TRP A 200 -6.16 -19.85 0.88
N PHE A 201 -5.91 -18.61 1.34
CA PHE A 201 -4.89 -18.34 2.37
C PHE A 201 -5.18 -19.09 3.68
N LEU A 202 -6.45 -19.15 4.07
CA LEU A 202 -6.89 -19.91 5.24
C LEU A 202 -6.70 -21.42 5.04
N LEU A 203 -6.97 -21.93 3.83
CA LEU A 203 -6.68 -23.33 3.49
C LEU A 203 -5.19 -23.64 3.59
N GLN A 204 -4.30 -22.72 3.19
CA GLN A 204 -2.85 -22.93 3.32
C GLN A 204 -2.40 -23.11 4.79
N HIS A 205 -3.07 -22.46 5.74
CA HIS A 205 -2.78 -22.66 7.15
C HIS A 205 -3.42 -23.95 7.70
N THR A 206 -4.51 -24.42 7.10
CA THR A 206 -5.02 -25.78 7.33
C THR A 206 -4.02 -26.83 6.83
N ASP A 207 -3.39 -26.63 5.67
CA ASP A 207 -2.34 -27.53 5.13
C ASP A 207 -1.14 -27.61 6.08
N LEU A 208 -0.67 -26.46 6.59
CA LEU A 208 0.36 -26.42 7.64
C LEU A 208 -0.02 -27.28 8.86
N TYR A 209 -1.26 -27.13 9.34
CA TYR A 209 -1.77 -27.94 10.46
C TYR A 209 -1.75 -29.44 10.15
N ILE A 210 -2.16 -29.85 8.94
CA ILE A 210 -2.15 -31.27 8.53
C ILE A 210 -0.72 -31.82 8.50
N HIS A 211 0.22 -31.07 7.93
CA HIS A 211 1.62 -31.49 7.86
C HIS A 211 2.26 -31.62 9.25
N LEU A 212 2.01 -30.64 10.13
CA LEU A 212 2.52 -30.68 11.51
C LEU A 212 1.90 -31.81 12.32
N LEU A 213 0.59 -32.04 12.19
CA LEU A 213 -0.08 -33.11 12.91
C LEU A 213 0.47 -34.49 12.50
N GLY A 214 0.57 -34.75 11.19
CA GLY A 214 1.12 -36.01 10.69
C GLY A 214 2.57 -36.23 11.12
N HIS A 215 3.38 -35.16 11.13
CA HIS A 215 4.76 -35.21 11.60
C HIS A 215 4.88 -35.53 13.09
N LEU A 216 4.13 -34.84 13.95
CA LEU A 216 4.19 -35.04 15.40
C LEU A 216 3.59 -36.37 15.86
N GLN A 217 2.65 -36.92 15.09
CA GLN A 217 2.15 -38.28 15.30
C GLN A 217 3.19 -39.34 14.91
N ALA A 218 3.98 -39.09 13.86
CA ALA A 218 5.05 -39.99 13.43
C ALA A 218 6.29 -39.91 14.34
N TYR A 219 6.59 -38.73 14.90
CA TYR A 219 7.77 -38.46 15.70
C TYR A 219 7.42 -37.78 17.05
N PRO A 220 6.86 -38.52 18.03
CA PRO A 220 6.47 -37.96 19.33
C PRO A 220 7.64 -37.34 20.12
N GLU A 221 8.87 -37.75 19.85
CA GLU A 221 10.09 -37.21 20.45
C GLU A 221 10.36 -35.75 20.09
N GLU A 222 9.78 -35.23 18.99
CA GLU A 222 9.95 -33.84 18.57
C GLU A 222 8.91 -32.89 19.19
N ILE A 223 7.92 -33.41 19.92
CA ILE A 223 6.91 -32.59 20.62
C ILE A 223 7.55 -31.52 21.53
N PRO A 224 8.59 -31.80 22.35
CA PRO A 224 9.26 -30.78 23.15
C PRO A 224 9.87 -29.65 22.32
N LEU A 225 10.45 -29.96 21.16
CA LEU A 225 11.01 -28.96 20.25
C LEU A 225 9.90 -28.02 19.75
N TYR A 226 8.77 -28.59 19.33
CA TYR A 226 7.65 -27.79 18.80
C TYR A 226 6.88 -27.01 19.88
N ILE A 227 6.97 -27.39 21.15
CA ILE A 227 6.53 -26.53 22.27
C ILE A 227 7.39 -25.26 22.33
N ASP A 228 8.70 -25.36 22.10
CA ASP A 228 9.56 -24.17 22.04
C ASP A 228 9.36 -23.36 20.76
N VAL A 229 9.01 -24.01 19.64
CA VAL A 229 8.60 -23.33 18.40
C VAL A 229 7.36 -22.48 18.63
N GLU A 230 6.35 -23.02 19.33
CA GLU A 230 5.12 -22.32 19.68
C GLU A 230 5.40 -21.01 20.41
N LYS A 231 6.27 -21.03 21.43
CA LYS A 231 6.66 -19.83 22.19
C LYS A 231 7.22 -18.73 21.29
N HIS A 232 8.00 -19.11 20.26
CA HIS A 232 8.55 -18.17 19.29
C HIS A 232 7.52 -17.65 18.27
N LEU A 233 6.44 -18.40 18.01
CA LEU A 233 5.36 -18.01 17.11
C LEU A 233 4.31 -17.09 17.76
N ARG A 234 4.18 -17.05 19.09
CA ARG A 234 3.18 -16.21 19.81
C ARG A 234 3.15 -14.73 19.40
N SER A 235 4.29 -14.18 18.98
CA SER A 235 4.43 -12.77 18.56
C SER A 235 4.53 -12.58 17.04
N ARG A 236 4.19 -13.62 16.28
CA ARG A 236 4.33 -13.69 14.82
C ARG A 236 2.96 -13.94 14.18
N SER A 237 2.90 -14.62 13.04
CA SER A 237 1.66 -14.89 12.31
C SER A 237 0.63 -15.55 13.23
N PRO A 238 -0.54 -14.92 13.42
CA PRO A 238 -1.60 -15.47 14.26
C PRO A 238 -2.19 -16.75 13.66
N PHE A 239 -2.16 -16.88 12.33
CA PHE A 239 -2.67 -18.06 11.63
C PHE A 239 -1.74 -19.26 11.82
N ALA A 240 -0.43 -19.06 11.65
CA ALA A 240 0.55 -20.14 11.85
C ALA A 240 0.65 -20.56 13.31
N HIS A 241 0.58 -19.59 14.24
CA HIS A 241 0.55 -19.88 15.67
C HIS A 241 -0.68 -20.72 16.03
N ARG A 242 -1.88 -20.33 15.59
CA ARG A 242 -3.11 -21.11 15.82
C ARG A 242 -3.01 -22.51 15.21
N ALA A 243 -2.49 -22.65 13.98
CA ALA A 243 -2.30 -23.95 13.35
C ALA A 243 -1.46 -24.90 14.24
N LEU A 244 -0.31 -24.42 14.74
CA LEU A 244 0.55 -25.21 15.61
C LEU A 244 -0.10 -25.52 16.97
N VAL A 245 -0.76 -24.54 17.60
CA VAL A 245 -1.44 -24.77 18.88
C VAL A 245 -2.52 -25.83 18.74
N HIS A 246 -3.31 -25.81 17.66
CA HIS A 246 -4.30 -26.83 17.39
C HIS A 246 -3.69 -28.22 17.18
N CYS A 247 -2.55 -28.34 16.50
CA CYS A 247 -1.80 -29.61 16.46
C CYS A 247 -1.42 -30.07 17.88
N MET A 248 -0.87 -29.16 18.70
CA MET A 248 -0.41 -29.47 20.06
C MET A 248 -1.55 -29.95 20.96
N LEU A 249 -2.72 -29.33 20.88
CA LEU A 249 -3.88 -29.74 21.67
C LEU A 249 -4.36 -31.16 21.34
N ILE A 250 -4.13 -31.63 20.11
CA ILE A 250 -4.51 -32.99 19.70
C ILE A 250 -3.46 -34.00 20.17
N VAL A 251 -2.17 -33.71 19.99
CA VAL A 251 -1.10 -34.65 20.36
C VAL A 251 -0.81 -34.65 21.87
N ARG A 252 -1.10 -33.55 22.57
CA ARG A 252 -0.87 -33.37 24.01
C ARG A 252 -1.93 -32.46 24.65
N PRO A 253 -3.13 -32.99 24.92
CA PRO A 253 -4.24 -32.21 25.49
C PRO A 253 -3.90 -31.53 26.83
N GLU A 254 -2.99 -32.10 27.63
CA GLU A 254 -2.64 -31.54 28.94
C GLU A 254 -1.88 -30.20 28.84
N ALA A 255 -1.26 -29.91 27.69
CA ALA A 255 -0.47 -28.69 27.47
C ALA A 255 -1.32 -27.44 27.21
N ALA A 256 -2.66 -27.57 27.17
CA ALA A 256 -3.58 -26.47 26.87
C ALA A 256 -3.43 -25.25 27.78
N HIS A 257 -3.11 -25.45 29.06
CA HIS A 257 -2.97 -24.36 30.03
C HIS A 257 -1.76 -23.45 29.77
N ASP A 258 -0.71 -23.99 29.14
CA ASP A 258 0.53 -23.26 28.89
C ASP A 258 0.55 -22.59 27.50
N MET A 259 -0.48 -22.80 26.67
CA MET A 259 -0.58 -22.35 25.28
C MET A 259 -1.74 -21.35 25.11
N PRO A 260 -1.48 -20.04 25.29
CA PRO A 260 -2.52 -19.03 25.15
C PRO A 260 -3.02 -18.97 23.70
N GLN A 261 -4.33 -19.04 23.51
CA GLN A 261 -4.97 -18.81 22.21
C GLN A 261 -5.49 -17.38 22.15
N SER A 262 -5.27 -16.70 21.02
CA SER A 262 -5.96 -15.44 20.77
C SER A 262 -7.45 -15.74 20.55
N THR A 263 -8.31 -15.09 21.34
CA THR A 263 -9.76 -15.09 21.13
C THR A 263 -10.18 -14.14 20.00
N SER A 264 -9.23 -13.38 19.46
CA SER A 264 -9.45 -12.33 18.48
C SER A 264 -9.33 -12.90 17.04
N PRO A 265 -10.22 -12.51 16.11
CA PRO A 265 -10.17 -12.97 14.72
C PRO A 265 -8.82 -12.69 14.05
N GLY A 266 -8.32 -13.62 13.24
CA GLY A 266 -7.00 -13.49 12.61
C GLY A 266 -6.79 -12.22 11.77
N PHE A 267 -7.85 -11.76 11.08
CA PHE A 267 -7.80 -10.56 10.25
C PHE A 267 -8.21 -9.28 10.99
N GLU A 268 -8.46 -9.31 12.30
CA GLU A 268 -8.95 -8.14 13.04
C GLU A 268 -8.05 -6.91 12.88
N PHE A 269 -6.73 -7.10 12.85
CA PHE A 269 -5.75 -6.03 12.69
C PHE A 269 -5.97 -5.21 11.42
N ILE A 270 -6.51 -5.78 10.34
CA ILE A 270 -6.74 -5.08 9.06
C ILE A 270 -8.22 -4.86 8.75
N ALA A 271 -9.05 -5.87 9.02
CA ALA A 271 -10.48 -5.81 8.73
C ALA A 271 -11.22 -4.83 9.64
N GLY A 272 -10.87 -4.77 10.94
CA GLY A 272 -11.49 -3.83 11.87
C GLY A 272 -11.34 -2.37 11.44
N PRO A 273 -10.11 -1.89 11.15
CA PRO A 273 -9.89 -0.57 10.58
C PRO A 273 -10.66 -0.31 9.27
N ILE A 274 -10.68 -1.25 8.32
CA ILE A 274 -11.43 -1.11 7.05
C ILE A 274 -12.93 -0.96 7.31
N GLN A 275 -13.49 -1.76 8.20
CA GLN A 275 -14.92 -1.72 8.54
C GLN A 275 -15.35 -0.39 9.17
N ARG A 276 -14.47 0.28 9.93
CA ARG A 276 -14.76 1.58 10.54
C ARG A 276 -15.03 2.68 9.50
N LEU A 277 -14.35 2.64 8.36
CA LEU A 277 -14.55 3.59 7.26
C LEU A 277 -15.99 3.60 6.70
N PHE A 278 -16.75 2.53 6.92
CA PHE A 278 -18.15 2.44 6.50
C PHE A 278 -19.17 2.71 7.62
N LYS A 279 -18.72 2.80 8.88
CA LYS A 279 -19.60 2.99 10.06
C LYS A 279 -19.73 4.46 10.48
N ASP A 280 -18.65 5.23 10.39
CA ASP A 280 -18.54 6.53 11.07
C ASP A 280 -18.85 7.73 10.15
N GLN A 281 -20.14 7.98 9.86
CA GLN A 281 -20.63 9.03 8.92
C GLN A 281 -19.90 9.01 7.56
N PRO A 282 -20.21 8.02 6.71
CA PRO A 282 -19.38 7.75 5.56
C PRO A 282 -19.44 8.90 4.56
N PRO A 283 -18.27 9.33 4.02
CA PRO A 283 -18.26 10.12 2.80
C PRO A 283 -18.81 9.25 1.65
N SER A 284 -19.10 9.86 0.49
CA SER A 284 -19.56 9.12 -0.69
C SER A 284 -18.66 7.92 -1.00
N LEU A 285 -19.19 6.88 -1.63
CA LEU A 285 -18.44 5.71 -2.06
C LEU A 285 -17.23 6.11 -2.90
N THR A 286 -17.40 7.09 -3.79
CA THR A 286 -16.31 7.63 -4.61
C THR A 286 -15.15 8.17 -3.78
N THR A 287 -15.43 8.76 -2.61
CA THR A 287 -14.42 9.18 -1.66
C THR A 287 -13.76 7.96 -1.02
N ILE A 288 -14.53 7.01 -0.47
CA ILE A 288 -13.98 5.78 0.12
C ILE A 288 -13.08 5.02 -0.85
N LEU A 289 -13.45 4.91 -2.13
CA LEU A 289 -12.62 4.23 -3.13
C LEU A 289 -11.30 4.97 -3.43
N ARG A 290 -11.27 6.30 -3.28
CA ARG A 290 -10.01 7.08 -3.32
C ARG A 290 -9.15 6.81 -2.08
N ILE A 291 -9.76 6.76 -0.90
CA ILE A 291 -9.09 6.34 0.34
C ILE A 291 -8.47 4.96 0.15
N PHE A 292 -9.24 3.99 -0.35
CA PHE A 292 -8.74 2.65 -0.61
C PHE A 292 -7.63 2.59 -1.64
N SER A 293 -7.64 3.46 -2.66
CA SER A 293 -6.52 3.56 -3.60
C SER A 293 -5.21 3.94 -2.89
N VAL A 294 -5.26 4.87 -1.93
CA VAL A 294 -4.10 5.22 -1.08
C VAL A 294 -3.73 4.07 -0.14
N LEU A 295 -4.72 3.48 0.53
CA LEU A 295 -4.50 2.37 1.46
C LEU A 295 -3.94 1.13 0.77
N ALA A 296 -4.24 0.89 -0.51
CA ALA A 296 -3.62 -0.18 -1.28
C ALA A 296 -2.11 0.00 -1.42
N ILE A 297 -1.62 1.25 -1.60
CA ILE A 297 -0.19 1.56 -1.63
C ILE A 297 0.43 1.30 -0.25
N ARG A 298 -0.24 1.75 0.81
CA ARG A 298 0.21 1.55 2.19
C ARG A 298 0.25 0.07 2.57
N PHE A 299 -0.77 -0.71 2.21
CA PHE A 299 -0.84 -2.15 2.40
C PHE A 299 0.37 -2.85 1.77
N ARG A 300 0.70 -2.52 0.52
CA ARG A 300 1.88 -3.08 -0.16
C ARG A 300 3.16 -2.76 0.59
N LYS A 301 3.33 -1.53 1.06
CA LYS A 301 4.51 -1.12 1.84
C LYS A 301 4.60 -1.84 3.18
N GLN A 302 3.49 -1.96 3.90
CA GLN A 302 3.44 -2.48 5.27
C GLN A 302 3.49 -4.01 5.33
N TYR A 303 2.94 -4.72 4.33
CA TYR A 303 2.78 -6.17 4.40
C TYR A 303 3.48 -6.96 3.28
N ILE A 304 3.67 -6.35 2.10
CA ILE A 304 4.28 -7.05 0.96
C ILE A 304 5.78 -6.74 0.84
N GLN A 305 6.16 -5.46 1.03
CA GLN A 305 7.54 -5.00 0.84
C GLN A 305 8.38 -5.00 2.13
N THR A 306 7.79 -5.38 3.27
CA THR A 306 8.51 -5.51 4.53
C THR A 306 9.13 -6.90 4.67
N SER A 307 10.27 -6.99 5.35
CA SER A 307 10.85 -8.29 5.75
C SER A 307 10.21 -8.88 7.00
N LYS A 308 9.42 -8.09 7.74
CA LYS A 308 8.71 -8.52 8.94
C LYS A 308 7.39 -7.78 9.10
N ILE A 309 6.31 -8.54 9.23
CA ILE A 309 4.98 -7.99 9.52
C ILE A 309 4.82 -7.81 11.03
N ASN A 310 4.21 -6.70 11.43
CA ASN A 310 3.72 -6.51 12.79
C ASN A 310 2.22 -6.83 12.84
N TRP A 311 1.90 -8.10 13.11
CA TRP A 311 0.52 -8.61 13.15
C TRP A 311 -0.34 -8.03 14.28
N GLN A 312 0.29 -7.44 15.29
CA GLN A 312 -0.38 -6.90 16.47
C GLN A 312 -0.75 -5.42 16.31
N ALA A 313 -0.09 -4.71 15.38
CA ALA A 313 -0.42 -3.33 15.10
C ALA A 313 -1.62 -3.27 14.15
N PRO A 314 -2.66 -2.48 14.46
CA PRO A 314 -3.76 -2.29 13.53
C PRO A 314 -3.24 -1.63 12.24
N PHE A 315 -3.87 -1.97 11.12
CA PHE A 315 -3.63 -1.31 9.86
C PHE A 315 -4.04 0.16 9.96
N ASP A 316 -3.08 1.04 9.66
CA ASP A 316 -3.29 2.47 9.73
C ASP A 316 -4.12 2.94 8.53
N THR A 317 -5.38 3.27 8.81
CA THR A 317 -6.33 3.82 7.84
C THR A 317 -6.38 5.35 7.85
N GLU A 318 -5.57 6.03 8.68
CA GLU A 318 -5.56 7.48 8.76
C GLU A 318 -4.97 8.08 7.48
N ILE A 319 -5.69 9.00 6.87
CA ILE A 319 -5.33 9.61 5.58
C ILE A 319 -5.53 11.13 5.64
N LEU A 320 -5.12 11.73 6.76
CA LEU A 320 -5.31 13.15 7.07
C LEU A 320 -4.94 14.07 5.88
N PHE A 321 -3.81 13.81 5.23
CA PHE A 321 -3.39 14.63 4.08
C PHE A 321 -4.34 14.53 2.88
N LEU A 322 -4.88 13.34 2.59
CA LEU A 322 -5.86 13.20 1.51
C LEU A 322 -7.19 13.85 1.91
N GLU A 323 -7.60 13.73 3.18
CA GLU A 323 -8.79 14.41 3.69
C GLU A 323 -8.65 15.93 3.56
N ASP A 324 -7.50 16.49 3.92
CA ASP A 324 -7.19 17.92 3.72
C ASP A 324 -7.27 18.31 2.23
N CYS A 325 -6.74 17.48 1.33
CA CYS A 325 -6.84 17.71 -0.11
C CYS A 325 -8.30 17.66 -0.62
N LEU A 326 -9.12 16.75 -0.11
CA LEU A 326 -10.51 16.58 -0.53
C LEU A 326 -11.43 17.66 0.06
N ASN A 327 -11.12 18.15 1.25
CA ASN A 327 -11.88 19.19 1.94
C ASN A 327 -11.48 20.61 1.48
N ALA A 328 -10.26 20.79 0.98
CA ALA A 328 -9.78 22.06 0.47
C ALA A 328 -10.49 22.47 -0.82
N THR A 329 -11.00 23.71 -0.86
CA THR A 329 -11.71 24.25 -2.03
C THR A 329 -10.80 24.51 -3.24
N SER A 330 -9.49 24.66 -2.99
CA SER A 330 -8.47 24.89 -4.01
C SER A 330 -7.08 24.49 -3.50
N PRO A 331 -6.08 24.28 -4.38
CA PRO A 331 -4.69 24.07 -3.97
C PRO A 331 -4.12 25.18 -3.08
N MET A 332 -4.59 26.42 -3.29
CA MET A 332 -4.20 27.56 -2.45
C MET A 332 -4.79 27.47 -1.04
N ASP A 333 -6.00 26.93 -0.89
CA ASP A 333 -6.62 26.69 0.41
C ASP A 333 -5.85 25.64 1.21
N LEU A 334 -5.45 24.54 0.56
CA LEU A 334 -4.57 23.54 1.17
C LEU A 334 -3.24 24.16 1.62
N ALA A 335 -2.62 25.00 0.78
CA ALA A 335 -1.39 25.70 1.12
C ALA A 335 -1.54 26.59 2.38
N ARG A 336 -2.69 27.26 2.56
CA ARG A 336 -3.00 28.02 3.77
C ARG A 336 -3.13 27.12 4.99
N THR A 337 -3.88 26.03 4.86
CA THR A 337 -4.09 25.06 5.95
C THR A 337 -2.76 24.49 6.44
N LEU A 338 -1.92 24.00 5.53
CA LEU A 338 -0.59 23.49 5.85
C LEU A 338 0.29 24.56 6.51
N THR A 339 0.25 25.80 6.01
CA THR A 339 0.98 26.92 6.61
C THR A 339 0.49 27.24 8.01
N GLY A 340 -0.82 27.29 8.25
CA GLY A 340 -1.39 27.54 9.57
C GLY A 340 -1.01 26.45 10.57
N THR A 341 -1.08 25.18 10.17
CA THR A 341 -0.67 24.04 11.00
C THR A 341 0.81 24.12 11.33
N ASP A 342 1.68 24.34 10.34
CA ASP A 342 3.12 24.46 10.56
C ASP A 342 3.45 25.68 11.44
N GLU A 343 2.76 26.81 11.29
CA GLU A 343 2.96 27.97 12.17
C GLU A 343 2.65 27.67 13.64
N MET A 344 1.60 26.88 13.90
CA MET A 344 1.27 26.42 15.25
C MET A 344 2.35 25.47 15.78
N ASP A 345 2.75 24.47 15.00
CA ASP A 345 3.75 23.48 15.39
C ASP A 345 5.11 24.13 15.69
N PHE A 346 5.56 25.02 14.80
CA PHE A 346 6.83 25.75 14.95
C PHE A 346 6.80 26.83 16.02
N SER A 347 5.63 27.27 16.49
CA SER A 347 5.55 28.28 17.56
C SER A 347 6.10 27.80 18.90
N SER A 348 6.20 26.48 19.08
CA SER A 348 6.78 25.84 20.26
C SER A 348 8.29 25.57 20.12
N LEU A 349 8.89 25.83 18.94
CA LEU A 349 10.29 25.56 18.69
C LEU A 349 11.17 26.64 19.32
N SER A 350 12.02 26.24 20.27
CA SER A 350 12.99 27.12 20.91
C SER A 350 14.43 26.79 20.50
N MET A 351 15.37 27.69 20.79
CA MET A 351 16.80 27.41 20.61
C MET A 351 17.24 26.24 21.49
N GLN A 352 16.77 26.16 22.75
CA GLN A 352 17.09 25.03 23.62
C GLN A 352 16.58 23.71 23.06
N SER A 353 15.40 23.71 22.43
CA SER A 353 14.82 22.54 21.77
C SER A 353 15.72 22.02 20.65
N ILE A 354 16.26 22.92 19.83
CA ILE A 354 17.18 22.59 18.73
C ILE A 354 18.50 22.03 19.25
N MET A 355 19.07 22.66 20.30
CA MET A 355 20.34 22.24 20.88
C MET A 355 20.24 20.88 21.59
N ALA A 356 19.10 20.59 22.22
CA ALA A 356 18.87 19.38 22.98
C ALA A 356 18.35 18.19 22.12
N ASP A 357 18.07 18.39 20.83
CA ASP A 357 17.37 17.42 19.96
C ASP A 357 16.13 16.84 20.66
N ASP A 358 15.28 17.75 21.13
CA ASP A 358 14.16 17.44 22.01
C ASP A 358 12.96 16.80 21.28
N VAL A 359 11.88 16.55 22.04
CA VAL A 359 10.64 15.99 21.51
C VAL A 359 10.01 16.87 20.43
N VAL A 360 10.16 18.20 20.50
CA VAL A 360 9.58 19.14 19.52
C VAL A 360 10.29 18.99 18.18
N VAL A 361 11.62 18.96 18.19
CA VAL A 361 12.42 18.76 16.96
C VAL A 361 12.07 17.41 16.30
N LYS A 362 12.01 16.34 17.10
CA LYS A 362 11.65 15.00 16.60
C LYS A 362 10.24 14.95 16.01
N ARG A 363 9.28 15.62 16.66
CA ARG A 363 7.91 15.75 16.15
C ARG A 363 7.88 16.48 14.81
N LEU A 364 8.56 17.63 14.68
CA LEU A 364 8.60 18.40 13.43
C LEU A 364 9.22 17.60 12.27
N LEU A 365 10.34 16.90 12.52
CA LEU A 365 10.94 16.01 11.52
C LEU A 365 10.02 14.83 11.17
N GLY A 366 9.32 14.28 12.16
CA GLY A 366 8.29 13.26 11.97
C GLY A 366 7.16 13.75 11.08
N ASN A 367 6.59 14.93 11.36
CA ASN A 367 5.51 15.55 10.59
C ASN A 367 5.94 15.76 9.12
N TRP A 368 7.13 16.30 8.90
CA TRP A 368 7.71 16.45 7.56
C TRP A 368 7.79 15.12 6.80
N HIS A 369 8.29 14.07 7.48
CA HIS A 369 8.42 12.75 6.89
C HIS A 369 7.06 12.13 6.56
N SER A 370 6.12 12.20 7.50
CA SER A 370 4.75 11.70 7.34
C SER A 370 4.05 12.39 6.17
N LEU A 371 4.15 13.72 6.05
CA LEU A 371 3.60 14.48 4.93
C LEU A 371 4.25 14.05 3.60
N SER A 372 5.58 13.92 3.56
CA SER A 372 6.29 13.47 2.35
C SER A 372 5.88 12.06 1.91
N VAL A 373 5.68 11.16 2.86
CA VAL A 373 5.18 9.80 2.61
C VAL A 373 3.74 9.85 2.11
N ALA A 374 2.86 10.60 2.76
CA ALA A 374 1.46 10.73 2.35
C ALA A 374 1.32 11.29 0.93
N VAL A 375 2.10 12.32 0.58
CA VAL A 375 2.18 12.85 -0.79
C VAL A 375 2.61 11.77 -1.78
N TRP A 376 3.63 10.99 -1.46
CA TRP A 376 4.07 9.88 -2.30
C TRP A 376 2.97 8.81 -2.46
N GLU A 377 2.27 8.44 -1.39
CA GLU A 377 1.15 7.48 -1.42
C GLU A 377 0.03 7.99 -2.34
N CYS A 378 -0.40 9.24 -2.16
CA CYS A 378 -1.44 9.90 -2.96
C CYS A 378 -1.07 10.00 -4.46
N CYS A 379 0.16 10.44 -4.77
CA CYS A 379 0.64 10.48 -6.17
C CYS A 379 0.73 9.10 -6.79
N SER A 380 1.11 8.09 -6.01
CA SER A 380 1.20 6.70 -6.49
C SER A 380 -0.18 6.09 -6.74
N SER A 381 -1.20 6.50 -5.97
CA SER A 381 -2.55 5.94 -6.07
C SER A 381 -3.44 6.63 -7.10
N ILE A 382 -3.38 7.96 -7.21
CA ILE A 382 -4.30 8.77 -8.03
C ILE A 382 -3.52 9.88 -8.78
N PRO A 383 -2.56 9.51 -9.64
CA PRO A 383 -1.62 10.46 -10.24
C PRO A 383 -2.30 11.55 -11.06
N ASP A 384 -3.35 11.21 -11.82
CA ASP A 384 -4.03 12.14 -12.74
C ASP A 384 -4.69 13.32 -12.02
N ILE A 385 -5.12 13.12 -10.78
CA ILE A 385 -5.75 14.17 -9.95
C ILE A 385 -4.72 14.82 -9.05
N MET A 386 -3.88 14.03 -8.38
CA MET A 386 -2.98 14.53 -7.34
C MET A 386 -1.78 15.29 -7.90
N ILE A 387 -1.21 14.88 -9.04
CA ILE A 387 0.00 15.55 -9.57
C ILE A 387 -0.28 17.00 -9.99
N PRO A 388 -1.31 17.30 -10.81
CA PRO A 388 -1.63 18.68 -11.16
C PRO A 388 -1.99 19.53 -9.94
N TYR A 389 -2.84 18.98 -9.05
CA TYR A 389 -3.30 19.66 -7.84
C TYR A 389 -2.13 20.03 -6.91
N LEU A 390 -1.20 19.11 -6.66
CA LEU A 390 -0.05 19.36 -5.80
C LEU A 390 1.00 20.26 -6.46
N ARG A 391 1.12 20.24 -7.79
CA ARG A 391 1.98 21.19 -8.51
C ARG A 391 1.47 22.62 -8.31
N GLU A 392 0.16 22.84 -8.42
CA GLU A 392 -0.46 24.14 -8.16
C GLU A 392 -0.32 24.56 -6.68
N CYS A 393 -0.49 23.62 -5.73
CA CYS A 393 -0.27 23.86 -4.31
C CYS A 393 1.19 24.28 -4.02
N ALA A 394 2.16 23.54 -4.55
CA ALA A 394 3.58 23.84 -4.40
C ALA A 394 3.95 25.19 -5.06
N GLN A 395 3.38 25.49 -6.22
CA GLN A 395 3.53 26.80 -6.87
C GLN A 395 2.89 27.92 -6.04
N ALA A 396 1.73 27.70 -5.42
CA ALA A 396 1.12 28.69 -4.54
C ALA A 396 2.04 29.00 -3.34
N ILE A 397 2.61 27.97 -2.69
CA ILE A 397 3.57 28.16 -1.60
C ILE A 397 4.85 28.88 -2.09
N TYR A 398 5.33 28.55 -3.30
CA TYR A 398 6.55 29.12 -3.88
C TYR A 398 6.38 30.55 -4.42
N ILE A 399 5.37 30.85 -5.24
CA ILE A 399 5.15 32.17 -5.85
C ILE A 399 4.97 33.24 -4.77
N LEU A 400 4.30 32.89 -3.67
CA LEU A 400 4.13 33.76 -2.52
C LEU A 400 5.44 34.01 -1.75
N SER A 401 6.47 33.18 -1.96
CA SER A 401 7.82 33.39 -1.40
C SER A 401 8.71 34.35 -2.20
N THR A 402 8.44 34.54 -3.49
CA THR A 402 9.31 35.31 -4.41
C THR A 402 8.77 36.68 -4.81
N SER A 403 7.48 36.95 -4.60
CA SER A 403 6.82 38.17 -5.08
C SER A 403 6.99 39.33 -4.10
N ILE A 404 8.15 39.99 -4.14
CA ILE A 404 8.34 41.34 -3.58
C ILE A 404 8.68 42.27 -4.74
N SER A 405 7.67 42.78 -5.45
CA SER A 405 7.78 44.05 -6.18
C SER A 405 6.40 44.59 -6.62
N ASN A 406 5.97 45.63 -5.90
CA ASN A 406 5.27 46.81 -6.42
C ASN A 406 3.85 46.69 -6.99
N ARG A 407 2.95 45.90 -6.37
CA ARG A 407 1.50 46.18 -6.45
C ARG A 407 0.74 45.66 -5.25
N TRP A 408 0.76 46.45 -4.17
CA TRP A 408 -0.23 46.37 -3.10
C TRP A 408 -1.58 46.85 -3.64
N SER A 409 -2.35 45.95 -4.24
CA SER A 409 -3.75 46.22 -4.59
C SER A 409 -4.53 44.92 -4.53
N LEU A 410 -4.62 44.37 -3.32
CA LEU A 410 -5.84 43.96 -2.62
C LEU A 410 -5.39 43.12 -1.41
N GLN A 411 -5.83 43.51 -0.22
CA GLN A 411 -5.72 42.73 1.01
C GLN A 411 -6.11 41.26 0.75
N ILE A 412 -5.45 40.33 1.45
CA ILE A 412 -5.55 38.85 1.37
C ILE A 412 -4.51 38.29 0.37
N LEU A 413 -3.30 37.88 0.77
CA LEU A 413 -3.09 36.69 1.59
C LEU A 413 -1.63 36.57 2.08
N PHE A 414 -1.40 36.69 3.40
CA PHE A 414 -0.12 36.39 4.05
C PHE A 414 0.11 34.86 4.07
N ILE A 415 0.73 34.27 3.04
CA ILE A 415 1.38 32.96 3.19
C ILE A 415 2.85 33.23 3.46
N LYS A 416 3.30 32.98 4.71
CA LYS A 416 4.73 32.98 5.02
C LYS A 416 5.41 31.88 4.21
N CYS A 417 6.65 32.09 3.77
CA CYS A 417 7.41 31.11 3.00
C CYS A 417 7.50 29.79 3.77
N ASN A 418 6.62 28.83 3.48
CA ASN A 418 6.55 27.56 4.20
C ASN A 418 7.45 26.52 3.53
N TYR A 419 8.75 26.59 3.82
CA TYR A 419 9.71 25.63 3.27
C TYR A 419 9.56 24.24 3.89
N HIS A 420 8.95 24.12 5.07
CA HIS A 420 8.71 22.84 5.72
C HIS A 420 7.78 21.95 4.87
N SER A 421 6.53 22.38 4.69
CA SER A 421 5.56 21.65 3.87
C SER A 421 5.95 21.62 2.39
N LEU A 422 6.49 22.72 1.84
CA LEU A 422 6.91 22.76 0.42
C LEU A 422 7.95 21.68 0.11
N THR A 423 8.99 21.56 0.93
CA THR A 423 10.04 20.55 0.69
C THR A 423 9.53 19.13 0.93
N ALA A 424 8.58 18.92 1.85
CA ALA A 424 7.94 17.61 2.04
C ALA A 424 7.14 17.18 0.81
N ILE A 425 6.33 18.09 0.25
CA ILE A 425 5.55 17.87 -0.99
C ILE A 425 6.47 17.58 -2.17
N LEU A 426 7.46 18.45 -2.41
CA LEU A 426 8.41 18.27 -3.52
C LEU A 426 9.19 16.96 -3.37
N HIS A 427 9.60 16.60 -2.15
CA HIS A 427 10.30 15.34 -1.90
C HIS A 427 9.40 14.12 -2.15
N GLY A 428 8.13 14.17 -1.74
CA GLY A 428 7.15 13.10 -2.00
C GLY A 428 6.88 12.89 -3.49
N MET A 429 6.67 14.00 -4.22
CA MET A 429 6.50 14.00 -5.69
C MET A 429 7.76 13.48 -6.40
N HIS A 430 8.95 13.86 -5.92
CA HIS A 430 10.21 13.37 -6.46
C HIS A 430 10.38 11.85 -6.26
N ARG A 431 10.02 11.34 -5.08
CA ARG A 431 10.03 9.90 -4.79
C ARG A 431 9.10 9.14 -5.75
N TYR A 432 7.91 9.67 -6.01
CA TYR A 432 6.97 9.09 -6.97
C TYR A 432 7.57 9.03 -8.38
N ARG A 433 8.24 10.11 -8.81
CA ARG A 433 8.94 10.16 -10.10
C ARG A 433 10.02 9.09 -10.22
N ILE A 434 10.84 8.88 -9.18
CA ILE A 434 11.88 7.84 -9.19
C ILE A 434 11.24 6.45 -9.32
N SER A 435 10.20 6.17 -8.51
CA SER A 435 9.52 4.87 -8.52
C SER A 435 8.89 4.56 -9.89
N THR A 436 8.30 5.55 -10.55
CA THR A 436 7.67 5.37 -11.88
C THR A 436 8.68 5.31 -13.02
N ALA A 437 9.79 6.06 -12.93
CA ALA A 437 10.86 6.01 -13.92
C ALA A 437 11.54 4.63 -13.98
N GLN A 438 11.75 3.99 -12.82
CA GLN A 438 12.29 2.63 -12.74
C GLN A 438 11.35 1.59 -13.40
N SER A 439 10.03 1.78 -13.29
CA SER A 439 9.04 0.89 -13.90
C SER A 439 8.91 1.08 -15.42
N ARG A 440 9.20 2.27 -15.96
CA ARG A 440 9.16 2.56 -17.40
C ARG A 440 10.49 2.25 -18.12
N GLY A 441 11.61 2.25 -17.39
CA GLY A 441 12.94 1.94 -17.92
C GLY A 441 13.17 0.48 -18.35
N LEU A 442 12.26 -0.43 -18.00
CA LEU A 442 12.31 -1.85 -18.40
C LEU A 442 11.53 -2.15 -19.70
N SER A 443 10.78 -1.19 -20.25
CA SER A 443 9.92 -1.40 -21.42
C SER A 443 10.28 -0.54 -22.65
N SER A 444 11.29 0.32 -22.61
CA SER A 444 11.74 1.07 -23.79
C SER A 444 12.95 0.43 -24.45
N ASN A 445 12.72 -0.64 -25.21
CA ASN A 445 13.60 -0.95 -26.33
C ASN A 445 13.27 0.06 -27.44
N VAL A 446 14.30 0.68 -28.01
CA VAL A 446 14.34 1.71 -29.07
C VAL A 446 14.53 3.16 -28.55
N GLY A 447 15.77 3.65 -28.69
CA GLY A 447 16.08 5.07 -28.85
C GLY A 447 16.01 5.91 -27.57
N GLY A 448 17.05 5.84 -26.75
CA GLY A 448 17.13 6.51 -25.46
C GLY A 448 16.99 8.04 -25.51
N MET A 449 15.86 8.54 -25.02
CA MET A 449 15.80 9.66 -24.09
C MET A 449 14.42 9.60 -23.42
N VAL A 450 14.35 9.09 -22.19
CA VAL A 450 13.12 9.19 -21.38
C VAL A 450 13.01 10.65 -20.93
N VAL A 451 12.34 11.48 -21.72
CA VAL A 451 11.93 12.82 -21.30
C VAL A 451 10.83 12.65 -20.26
N LEU A 452 11.22 12.56 -18.99
CA LEU A 452 10.28 12.64 -17.88
C LEU A 452 9.76 14.08 -17.83
N ASP A 453 8.46 14.24 -18.09
CA ASP A 453 7.76 15.51 -17.88
C ASP A 453 8.11 16.04 -16.47
N PRO A 454 8.54 17.31 -16.31
CA PRO A 454 8.92 17.84 -15.01
C PRO A 454 7.69 17.86 -14.08
N ILE A 455 7.58 16.80 -13.27
CA ILE A 455 6.55 16.68 -12.21
C ILE A 455 6.71 17.84 -11.21
N LEU A 456 7.95 18.26 -10.96
CA LEU A 456 8.29 19.38 -10.09
C LEU A 456 8.31 20.71 -10.87
N PRO A 457 7.80 21.81 -10.28
CA PRO A 457 8.01 23.15 -10.84
C PRO A 457 9.50 23.42 -11.05
N PRO A 458 9.95 23.80 -12.27
CA PRO A 458 11.36 24.06 -12.57
C PRO A 458 12.02 25.03 -11.59
N GLU A 459 11.24 26.01 -11.14
CA GLU A 459 11.66 27.10 -10.28
C GLU A 459 11.95 26.64 -8.86
N ALA A 460 11.35 25.53 -8.40
CA ALA A 460 11.48 25.03 -7.03
C ALA A 460 12.46 23.85 -6.89
N ASN A 461 13.01 23.33 -8.00
CA ASN A 461 13.89 22.15 -8.00
C ASN A 461 15.15 22.32 -7.14
N PHE A 462 15.66 23.54 -7.01
CA PHE A 462 16.86 23.79 -6.21
C PHE A 462 16.61 23.58 -4.70
N LEU A 463 15.37 23.64 -4.24
CA LEU A 463 15.00 23.52 -2.82
C LEU A 463 15.20 22.09 -2.29
N THR A 464 15.09 21.08 -3.16
CA THR A 464 15.26 19.67 -2.80
C THR A 464 16.64 19.12 -3.13
N ASN A 465 17.53 19.94 -3.72
CA ASN A 465 18.89 19.52 -4.04
C ASN A 465 19.70 19.33 -2.75
N SER A 466 20.08 18.09 -2.45
CA SER A 466 20.81 17.72 -1.23
C SER A 466 22.31 18.04 -1.26
N THR A 467 22.84 18.51 -2.40
CA THR A 467 24.26 18.85 -2.57
C THR A 467 24.73 19.84 -1.51
N GLN A 468 25.88 19.54 -0.89
CA GLN A 468 26.48 20.35 0.19
C GLN A 468 25.47 20.69 1.30
N ASN A 469 24.69 19.69 1.72
CA ASN A 469 23.64 19.82 2.73
C ASN A 469 22.58 20.86 2.35
N TYR A 470 22.07 20.84 1.12
CA TYR A 470 21.04 21.80 0.65
C TYR A 470 21.52 23.27 0.61
N ALA A 471 22.72 23.50 0.09
CA ALA A 471 23.32 24.84 0.02
C ALA A 471 22.45 25.88 -0.71
N ALA A 472 21.83 25.49 -1.84
CA ALA A 472 20.97 26.37 -2.62
C ALA A 472 19.72 26.82 -1.85
N TYR A 473 19.08 25.89 -1.13
CA TYR A 473 17.98 26.21 -0.21
C TYR A 473 18.45 27.18 0.89
N ARG A 474 19.55 26.87 1.59
CA ARG A 474 20.05 27.72 2.68
C ARG A 474 20.37 29.14 2.20
N GLN A 475 20.95 29.29 1.01
CA GLN A 475 21.21 30.60 0.41
C GLN A 475 19.92 31.36 0.13
N HIS A 476 18.91 30.68 -0.42
CA HIS A 476 17.60 31.28 -0.68
C HIS A 476 16.88 31.68 0.61
N TYR A 477 16.91 30.83 1.64
CA TYR A 477 16.31 31.08 2.95
C TYR A 477 16.87 32.34 3.64
N ARG A 478 18.18 32.60 3.49
CA ARG A 478 18.80 33.84 4.02
C ARG A 478 18.22 35.11 3.39
N LYS A 479 17.79 35.04 2.13
CA LYS A 479 17.20 36.16 1.40
C LYS A 479 15.70 36.30 1.68
N TYR A 480 15.01 35.17 1.86
CA TYR A 480 13.57 35.09 2.07
C TYR A 480 13.25 34.16 3.25
N PRO A 481 13.37 34.64 4.51
CA PRO A 481 13.12 33.80 5.68
C PRO A 481 11.64 33.45 5.82
N GLY A 482 11.35 32.27 6.37
CA GLY A 482 10.01 31.76 6.65
C GLY A 482 10.05 30.48 7.49
N ILE A 483 8.97 29.69 7.47
CA ILE A 483 8.94 28.40 8.19
C ILE A 483 10.02 27.50 7.58
N PRO A 484 11.02 27.06 8.36
CA PRO A 484 12.21 26.42 7.81
C PRO A 484 11.96 24.95 7.46
N PHE A 485 12.62 24.49 6.39
CA PHE A 485 12.95 23.08 6.27
C PHE A 485 14.05 22.80 7.29
N LEU A 486 13.73 22.09 8.38
CA LEU A 486 14.56 22.04 9.59
C LEU A 486 15.83 21.20 9.42
N LEU A 487 15.77 20.11 8.64
CA LEU A 487 16.85 19.11 8.52
C LEU A 487 18.21 19.71 8.09
N PRO A 488 18.32 20.58 7.07
CA PRO A 488 19.58 21.19 6.69
C PRO A 488 20.21 22.04 7.81
N HIS A 489 19.39 22.75 8.60
CA HIS A 489 19.85 23.61 9.69
C HIS A 489 20.38 22.78 10.87
N LEU A 490 19.71 21.67 11.21
CA LEU A 490 20.19 20.74 12.24
C LEU A 490 21.53 20.12 11.87
N ARG A 491 21.68 19.70 10.60
CA ARG A 491 22.95 19.16 10.09
C ARG A 491 24.05 20.21 10.09
N ASP A 492 23.72 21.46 9.74
CA ASP A 492 24.69 22.55 9.73
C ASP A 492 25.16 22.89 11.14
N HIS A 493 24.25 22.88 12.12
CA HIS A 493 24.57 23.00 13.55
C HIS A 493 25.48 21.88 14.05
N GLN A 494 25.22 20.62 13.68
CA GLN A 494 26.08 19.49 14.06
C GLN A 494 27.51 19.62 13.51
N GLN A 495 27.69 20.28 12.36
CA GLN A 495 28.98 20.42 11.69
C GLN A 495 29.75 21.68 12.09
N HIS A 496 29.04 22.79 12.32
CA HIS A 496 29.64 24.13 12.47
C HIS A 496 29.27 24.82 13.80
N GLY A 497 28.49 24.16 14.66
CA GLY A 497 28.07 24.67 15.96
C GLY A 497 26.98 25.76 15.90
N GLU A 498 26.80 26.48 17.01
CA GLU A 498 25.69 27.43 17.21
C GLU A 498 25.63 28.56 16.19
N THR A 499 26.77 28.98 15.64
CA THR A 499 26.85 30.08 14.67
C THR A 499 26.07 29.79 13.39
N ALA A 500 25.93 28.51 13.02
CA ALA A 500 25.15 28.08 11.86
C ALA A 500 23.64 28.30 12.02
N LEU A 501 23.14 28.45 13.26
CA LEU A 501 21.73 28.63 13.55
C LEU A 501 21.27 30.09 13.46
N GLN A 502 22.16 31.06 13.23
CA GLN A 502 21.80 32.49 13.14
C GLN A 502 20.58 32.79 12.26
N PRO A 503 20.48 32.27 11.02
CA PRO A 503 19.32 32.53 10.16
C PRO A 503 18.01 32.00 10.76
N LEU A 504 18.06 30.86 11.46
CA LEU A 504 16.92 30.24 12.12
C LEU A 504 16.52 31.02 13.38
N ILE A 505 17.50 31.48 14.16
CA ILE A 505 17.29 32.32 15.34
C ILE A 505 16.59 33.62 14.95
N GLN A 506 17.02 34.27 13.87
CA GLN A 506 16.41 35.48 13.37
C GLN A 506 14.94 35.27 12.99
N TYR A 507 14.61 34.14 12.36
CA TYR A 507 13.22 33.76 12.08
C TYR A 507 12.41 33.56 13.36
N LEU A 508 12.92 32.78 14.32
CA LEU A 508 12.22 32.50 15.58
C LEU A 508 11.93 33.82 16.32
N GLN A 509 12.91 34.70 16.47
CA GLN A 509 12.75 36.01 17.10
C GLN A 509 11.66 36.86 16.43
N ASN A 510 11.67 36.95 15.10
CA ASN A 510 10.67 37.70 14.35
C ASN A 510 9.27 37.08 14.47
N SER A 511 9.17 35.75 14.54
CA SER A 511 7.90 35.03 14.66
C SER A 511 7.27 35.16 16.05
N HIS A 512 8.08 35.24 17.11
CA HIS A 512 7.63 35.50 18.48
C HIS A 512 7.29 36.98 18.71
N MET A 513 8.05 37.90 18.12
CA MET A 513 7.77 39.35 18.19
C MET A 513 6.48 39.74 17.46
N ALA A 514 6.09 39.04 16.40
CA ALA A 514 4.82 39.29 15.70
C ALA A 514 3.57 38.82 16.47
N LYS A 515 3.73 38.14 17.62
CA LYS A 515 2.65 37.65 18.49
C LYS A 515 2.52 38.44 19.81
N ALA A 516 3.40 39.41 20.05
CA ALA A 516 3.34 40.36 21.17
C ALA A 516 2.78 41.70 20.69
#